data_AF-A0A819T064-F1
#
_entry.id   AF-A0A819T064-F1
#
_cell.length_a   1.000
_cell.length_b   1.000
_cell.length_c   1.000
_cell.angle_alpha   90.00
_cell.angle_beta   90.00
_cell.angle_gamma   90.00
#
_symmetry.space_group_name_H-M   'P 1'
#
loop_
_entity.id
_entity.type
_entity.pdbx_description
1 polymer ?
#
loop_
_entity_poly.entity_id
_entity_poly.type
_entity_poly.pdbx_seq_one_letter_code
_entity_poly.pdbx_strand_id
1 'polypeptide(L)'
;MHSTLTTDLSILHANLKKTTDMDKVNVVLIKTGAFNPIHRAHISNMIKTKEYLERVHGFRVIGGYLSASHDQYVQAKLDDEFISGYHRIRMCEEAIKEVNQQHWLSVDRAEIITHQLITLLKVTLSLQMFINEMLKLVRPIRVIYVAGLDLFNDCHGMKGMQQSPWNGVAVVYRSDTQEHLIKEMHSLTSEKLYYLRDDSAENQTETLNQISSTQIRQMMKNGQSCEHLTYSSVLNYLKMISIENFSQVSSS
;
A
#
# COMPACT_ATOMS: atom_id res chain seq x y z
N MET A 1 16.54 25.14 1.58
CA MET A 1 15.19 24.76 2.05
C MET A 1 14.63 23.73 1.08
N HIS A 2 14.89 22.44 1.32
CA HIS A 2 14.23 21.40 0.55
C HIS A 2 12.77 21.38 1.02
N SER A 3 11.87 21.83 0.15
CA SER A 3 10.44 21.55 0.29
C SER A 3 10.31 20.04 0.45
N THR A 4 10.05 19.57 1.67
CA THR A 4 9.75 18.17 1.99
C THR A 4 8.35 17.90 1.44
N LEU A 5 8.25 17.74 0.12
CA LEU A 5 7.04 17.27 -0.52
C LEU A 5 6.68 15.94 0.15
N THR A 6 5.52 15.90 0.80
CA THR A 6 5.00 14.71 1.47
C THR A 6 4.82 13.54 0.51
N THR A 7 4.56 13.86 -0.76
CA THR A 7 4.27 12.91 -1.82
C THR A 7 5.15 13.22 -3.03
N ASP A 8 5.94 12.25 -3.49
CA ASP A 8 6.79 12.42 -4.68
C ASP A 8 5.95 12.32 -5.97
N LEU A 9 5.83 13.42 -6.73
CA LEU A 9 5.10 13.48 -8.00
C LEU A 9 5.97 13.13 -9.23
N SER A 10 7.26 12.82 -9.05
CA SER A 10 8.18 12.54 -10.16
C SER A 10 7.72 11.38 -11.04
N ILE A 11 7.24 10.30 -10.41
CA ILE A 11 6.71 9.10 -11.07
C ILE A 11 5.48 9.43 -11.94
N LEU A 12 4.60 10.32 -11.45
CA LEU A 12 3.40 10.72 -12.17
C LEU A 12 3.76 11.56 -13.40
N HIS A 13 4.63 12.55 -13.24
CA HIS A 13 5.12 13.35 -14.35
C HIS A 13 5.80 12.50 -15.43
N ALA A 14 6.64 11.55 -15.02
CA ALA A 14 7.34 10.67 -15.94
C ALA A 14 6.37 9.80 -16.75
N ASN A 15 5.36 9.22 -16.11
CA ASN A 15 4.39 8.34 -16.78
C ASN A 15 3.36 9.11 -17.60
N LEU A 16 2.99 10.33 -17.20
CA LEU A 16 2.16 11.23 -18.01
C LEU A 16 2.88 11.68 -19.29
N LYS A 17 4.19 11.93 -19.26
CA LYS A 17 4.95 12.31 -20.47
C LYS A 17 5.09 11.19 -21.49
N LYS A 18 5.05 9.92 -21.05
CA LYS A 18 5.20 8.75 -21.93
C LYS A 18 3.92 8.39 -22.70
N THR A 19 2.81 9.08 -22.42
CA THR A 19 1.51 8.66 -22.94
C THR A 19 1.21 9.24 -24.32
N THR A 20 0.61 8.40 -25.16
CA THR A 20 0.08 8.80 -26.48
C THR A 20 -1.45 8.69 -26.53
N ASP A 21 -2.03 7.82 -25.71
CA ASP A 21 -3.48 7.63 -25.59
C ASP A 21 -4.07 8.61 -24.57
N MET A 22 -4.79 9.61 -25.07
CA MET A 22 -5.42 10.66 -24.27
C MET A 22 -6.82 10.27 -23.78
N ASP A 23 -7.38 9.18 -24.28
CA ASP A 23 -8.74 8.77 -23.94
C ASP A 23 -8.81 7.89 -22.69
N LYS A 24 -7.72 7.19 -22.35
CA LYS A 24 -7.65 6.40 -21.11
C LYS A 24 -7.73 7.24 -19.85
N VAL A 25 -8.51 6.74 -18.89
CA VAL A 25 -8.62 7.34 -17.55
C VAL A 25 -7.32 7.14 -16.77
N ASN A 26 -6.73 8.25 -16.30
CA ASN A 26 -5.57 8.23 -15.42
C ASN A 26 -5.96 7.81 -13.99
N VAL A 27 -5.23 6.85 -13.47
CA VAL A 27 -5.42 6.30 -12.12
C VAL A 27 -4.12 6.34 -11.35
N VAL A 28 -4.20 6.70 -10.07
CA VAL A 28 -3.15 6.48 -9.08
C VAL A 28 -3.66 5.49 -8.04
N LEU A 29 -2.81 4.53 -7.66
CA LEU A 29 -3.12 3.58 -6.60
C LEU A 29 -2.61 4.08 -5.25
N ILE A 30 -3.33 3.78 -4.17
CA ILE A 30 -2.84 4.00 -2.82
C ILE A 30 -3.13 2.79 -1.93
N LYS A 31 -2.17 2.43 -1.09
CA LYS A 31 -2.36 1.44 -0.03
C LYS A 31 -1.84 1.99 1.27
N THR A 32 -2.67 2.00 2.31
CA THR A 32 -2.21 2.26 3.67
C THR A 32 -1.95 0.97 4.42
N GLY A 33 -1.17 1.08 5.48
CA GLY A 33 -0.93 -0.02 6.40
C GLY A 33 0.07 0.35 7.49
N ALA A 34 0.06 -0.44 8.56
CA ALA A 34 1.08 -0.32 9.59
C ALA A 34 2.48 -0.51 9.00
N PHE A 35 2.68 -1.48 8.08
CA PHE A 35 4.00 -1.81 7.51
C PHE A 35 5.07 -2.02 8.58
N ASN A 36 4.74 -2.87 9.57
CA ASN A 36 5.54 -3.10 10.77
C ASN A 36 6.00 -4.58 10.89
N PRO A 37 6.88 -5.07 10.00
CA PRO A 37 7.46 -4.41 8.82
C PRO A 37 6.62 -4.61 7.54
N ILE A 38 7.00 -3.96 6.43
CA ILE A 38 6.48 -4.29 5.09
C ILE A 38 6.85 -5.75 4.71
N HIS A 39 6.07 -6.36 3.82
CA HIS A 39 6.23 -7.76 3.39
C HIS A 39 5.75 -7.94 1.95
N ARG A 40 5.98 -9.13 1.38
CA ARG A 40 5.79 -9.41 -0.06
C ARG A 40 4.37 -9.14 -0.55
N ALA A 41 3.36 -9.58 0.20
CA ALA A 41 1.96 -9.38 -0.18
C ALA A 41 1.56 -7.88 -0.31
N HIS A 42 2.19 -6.96 0.43
CA HIS A 42 1.87 -5.52 0.29
C HIS A 42 2.18 -5.00 -1.12
N ILE A 43 3.36 -5.31 -1.66
CA ILE A 43 3.77 -4.88 -3.00
C ILE A 43 3.09 -5.74 -4.07
N SER A 44 2.96 -7.04 -3.84
CA SER A 44 2.26 -7.95 -4.76
C SER A 44 0.83 -7.48 -5.03
N ASN A 45 0.09 -7.06 -4.00
CA ASN A 45 -1.26 -6.53 -4.16
C ASN A 45 -1.29 -5.27 -5.02
N MET A 46 -0.31 -4.38 -4.88
CA MET A 46 -0.21 -3.17 -5.71
C MET A 46 0.03 -3.52 -7.19
N ILE A 47 0.99 -4.42 -7.46
CA ILE A 47 1.34 -4.86 -8.83
C ILE A 47 0.13 -5.53 -9.49
N LYS A 48 -0.47 -6.53 -8.83
CA LYS A 48 -1.63 -7.26 -9.35
C LYS A 48 -2.82 -6.35 -9.60
N THR A 49 -3.07 -5.39 -8.71
CA THR A 49 -4.13 -4.40 -8.89
C THR A 49 -3.89 -3.53 -10.10
N LYS A 50 -2.65 -3.04 -10.29
CA LYS A 50 -2.27 -2.29 -11.47
C LYS A 50 -2.55 -3.08 -12.75
N GLU A 51 -2.01 -4.29 -12.85
CA GLU A 51 -2.18 -5.16 -14.02
C GLU A 51 -3.66 -5.47 -14.30
N TYR A 52 -4.44 -5.75 -13.26
CA TYR A 52 -5.86 -6.01 -13.37
C TYR A 52 -6.64 -4.80 -13.92
N LEU A 53 -6.42 -3.61 -13.36
CA LEU A 53 -7.13 -2.40 -13.79
C LEU A 53 -6.74 -1.99 -15.22
N GLU A 54 -5.47 -2.15 -15.59
CA GLU A 54 -5.02 -1.84 -16.96
C GLU A 54 -5.58 -2.83 -17.98
N ARG A 55 -5.59 -4.12 -17.66
CA ARG A 55 -6.03 -5.19 -18.57
C ARG A 55 -7.56 -5.29 -18.69
N VAL A 56 -8.27 -5.23 -17.58
CA VAL A 56 -9.71 -5.54 -17.51
C VAL A 56 -10.56 -4.29 -17.64
N HIS A 57 -10.12 -3.16 -17.06
CA HIS A 57 -10.88 -1.91 -17.04
C HIS A 57 -10.36 -0.85 -18.02
N GLY A 58 -9.27 -1.14 -18.74
CA GLY A 58 -8.66 -0.22 -19.70
C GLY A 58 -8.12 1.06 -19.07
N PHE A 59 -7.94 1.09 -17.75
CA PHE A 59 -7.35 2.23 -17.05
C PHE A 59 -5.86 2.37 -17.38
N ARG A 60 -5.31 3.53 -17.07
CA ARG A 60 -3.88 3.81 -17.16
C ARG A 60 -3.37 4.15 -15.77
N VAL A 61 -2.64 3.22 -15.16
CA VAL A 61 -2.09 3.43 -13.82
C VAL A 61 -0.77 4.18 -13.95
N ILE A 62 -0.80 5.48 -13.69
CA ILE A 62 0.35 6.39 -13.84
C ILE A 62 1.25 6.44 -12.60
N GLY A 63 0.79 5.89 -11.47
CA GLY A 63 1.60 5.72 -10.28
C GLY A 63 0.87 5.03 -9.14
N GLY A 64 1.61 4.75 -8.08
CA GLY A 64 1.12 4.12 -6.87
C GLY A 64 1.89 4.59 -5.65
N TYR A 65 1.22 4.64 -4.50
CA TYR A 65 1.84 5.03 -3.23
C TYR A 65 1.53 4.02 -2.13
N LEU A 66 2.58 3.63 -1.39
CA LEU A 66 2.43 3.05 -0.06
C LEU A 66 2.42 4.19 0.96
N SER A 67 1.36 4.31 1.76
CA SER A 67 1.25 5.34 2.79
C SER A 67 1.27 4.69 4.17
N ALA A 68 2.39 4.84 4.88
CA ALA A 68 2.58 4.17 6.15
C ALA A 68 1.75 4.86 7.24
N SER A 69 1.02 4.07 8.04
CA SER A 69 0.07 4.63 8.99
C SER A 69 0.73 5.46 10.09
N HIS A 70 0.00 6.43 10.67
CA HIS A 70 0.56 7.31 11.70
C HIS A 70 1.05 6.56 12.96
N ASP A 71 2.14 7.04 13.58
CA ASP A 71 2.83 6.38 14.70
C ASP A 71 1.91 6.12 15.89
N GLN A 72 1.12 7.12 16.31
CA GLN A 72 0.15 6.96 17.41
C GLN A 72 -0.84 5.80 17.17
N TYR A 73 -1.28 5.57 15.92
CA TYR A 73 -2.18 4.47 15.61
C TYR A 73 -1.47 3.12 15.69
N VAL A 74 -0.26 3.04 15.13
CA VAL A 74 0.50 1.78 15.10
C VAL A 74 0.99 1.42 16.50
N GLN A 75 1.46 2.39 17.28
CA GLN A 75 1.89 2.20 18.67
C GLN A 75 0.73 1.73 19.55
N ALA A 76 -0.45 2.36 19.46
CA ALA A 76 -1.63 1.91 20.21
C ALA A 76 -2.05 0.47 19.88
N LYS A 77 -1.73 -0.01 18.67
CA LYS A 77 -2.05 -1.37 18.21
C LYS A 77 -0.99 -2.42 18.58
N LEU A 78 0.28 -2.04 18.57
CA LEU A 78 1.41 -2.99 18.62
C LEU A 78 2.26 -2.89 19.89
N ASP A 79 2.08 -1.83 20.68
CA ASP A 79 2.78 -1.58 21.94
C ASP A 79 4.31 -1.73 21.77
N ASP A 80 4.95 -2.65 22.49
CA ASP A 80 6.39 -2.92 22.44
C ASP A 80 6.92 -3.37 21.06
N GLU A 81 6.04 -3.86 20.17
CA GLU A 81 6.45 -4.30 18.83
C GLU A 81 6.47 -3.15 17.80
N PHE A 82 6.17 -1.92 18.23
CA PHE A 82 6.09 -0.74 17.38
C PHE A 82 7.45 -0.33 16.80
N ILE A 83 7.47 -0.09 15.49
CA ILE A 83 8.59 0.49 14.75
C ILE A 83 8.16 1.91 14.32
N SER A 84 9.02 2.90 14.58
CA SER A 84 8.72 4.30 14.24
C SER A 84 8.43 4.50 12.74
N GLY A 85 7.60 5.48 12.42
CA GLY A 85 7.18 5.76 11.05
C GLY A 85 8.33 6.07 10.11
N TYR A 86 9.37 6.71 10.65
CA TYR A 86 10.63 6.94 9.93
C TYR A 86 11.23 5.62 9.40
N HIS A 87 11.38 4.62 10.26
CA HIS A 87 11.91 3.31 9.88
C HIS A 87 10.96 2.54 8.97
N ARG A 88 9.64 2.64 9.20
CA ARG A 88 8.63 1.97 8.35
C ARG A 88 8.61 2.52 6.94
N ILE A 89 8.71 3.84 6.76
CA ILE A 89 8.90 4.47 5.45
C ILE A 89 10.17 3.94 4.79
N ARG A 90 11.30 3.92 5.51
CA ARG A 90 12.57 3.47 4.93
C ARG A 90 12.50 2.02 4.47
N MET A 91 11.89 1.13 5.25
CA MET A 91 11.67 -0.26 4.85
C MET A 91 10.79 -0.37 3.60
N CYS A 92 9.74 0.46 3.47
CA CYS A 92 8.92 0.50 2.25
C CYS A 92 9.75 0.93 1.03
N GLU A 93 10.58 1.95 1.14
CA GLU A 93 11.43 2.44 0.04
C GLU A 93 12.44 1.39 -0.42
N GLU A 94 13.11 0.73 0.53
CA GLU A 94 14.06 -0.35 0.25
C GLU A 94 13.38 -1.56 -0.40
N ALA A 95 12.21 -1.95 0.09
CA ALA A 95 11.43 -3.04 -0.49
C ALA A 95 11.02 -2.74 -1.95
N ILE A 96 10.55 -1.52 -2.24
CA ILE A 96 10.19 -1.09 -3.60
C ILE A 96 11.42 -1.10 -4.52
N LYS A 97 12.57 -0.69 -3.99
CA LYS A 97 13.85 -0.70 -4.71
C LYS A 97 14.30 -2.12 -5.04
N GLU A 98 14.27 -3.03 -4.07
CA GLU A 98 14.68 -4.44 -4.23
C GLU A 98 13.89 -5.15 -5.34
N VAL A 99 12.59 -4.86 -5.47
CA VAL A 99 11.74 -5.45 -6.52
C VAL A 99 11.67 -4.62 -7.82
N ASN A 100 12.50 -3.58 -7.94
CA ASN A 100 12.60 -2.72 -9.12
C ASN A 100 11.28 -2.07 -9.57
N GLN A 101 10.45 -1.63 -8.62
CA GLN A 101 9.13 -1.03 -8.91
C GLN A 101 9.11 0.52 -8.85
N GLN A 102 10.27 1.16 -8.65
CA GLN A 102 10.40 2.61 -8.46
C GLN A 102 9.91 3.46 -9.66
N HIS A 103 9.75 2.85 -10.84
CA HIS A 103 9.27 3.54 -12.04
C HIS A 103 7.79 3.96 -11.97
N TRP A 104 7.03 3.41 -11.03
CA TRP A 104 5.61 3.76 -10.84
C TRP A 104 5.15 3.71 -9.38
N LEU A 105 5.86 3.00 -8.50
CA LEU A 105 5.49 2.85 -7.09
C LEU A 105 6.47 3.65 -6.21
N SER A 106 5.94 4.44 -5.28
CA SER A 106 6.73 5.20 -4.30
C SER A 106 6.06 5.17 -2.92
N VAL A 107 6.63 5.90 -1.95
CA VAL A 107 6.07 6.07 -0.61
C VAL A 107 5.44 7.45 -0.49
N ASP A 108 4.22 7.49 0.05
CA ASP A 108 3.58 8.72 0.50
C ASP A 108 3.87 8.91 2.00
N ARG A 109 4.43 10.06 2.35
CA ARG A 109 4.85 10.41 3.71
C ARG A 109 3.84 11.29 4.45
N ALA A 110 2.75 11.68 3.77
CA ALA A 110 1.79 12.65 4.29
C ALA A 110 1.20 12.20 5.63
N GLU A 111 0.79 10.93 5.74
CA GLU A 111 0.15 10.38 6.93
C GLU A 111 1.05 10.40 8.18
N ILE A 112 2.36 10.16 8.02
CA ILE A 112 3.32 10.20 9.14
C ILE A 112 3.68 11.63 9.55
N ILE A 113 3.68 12.58 8.59
CA ILE A 113 4.03 13.98 8.87
C ILE A 113 2.86 14.74 9.50
N THR A 114 1.61 14.29 9.26
CA THR A 114 0.43 14.90 9.88
C THR A 114 0.41 14.71 11.41
N HIS A 115 0.12 15.77 12.15
CA HIS A 115 0.06 15.76 13.62
C HIS A 115 -1.21 15.11 14.20
N GLN A 116 -2.08 14.54 13.36
CA GLN A 116 -3.38 14.00 13.76
C GLN A 116 -3.59 12.65 13.12
N LEU A 117 -4.25 11.75 13.86
CA LEU A 117 -4.79 10.51 13.31
C LEU A 117 -5.78 10.85 12.20
N ILE A 118 -5.49 10.37 10.99
CA ILE A 118 -6.35 10.54 9.82
C ILE A 118 -7.00 9.21 9.45
N THR A 119 -8.24 9.29 8.99
CA THR A 119 -8.97 8.10 8.53
C THR A 119 -8.49 7.69 7.14
N LEU A 120 -8.69 6.42 6.80
CA LEU A 120 -8.42 5.85 5.47
C LEU A 120 -8.98 6.71 4.32
N LEU A 121 -10.23 7.15 4.50
CA LEU A 121 -10.94 8.00 3.55
C LEU A 121 -10.23 9.34 3.39
N LYS A 122 -9.77 9.94 4.49
CA LYS A 122 -9.07 11.23 4.49
C LYS A 122 -7.71 11.11 3.80
N VAL A 123 -6.94 10.06 4.04
CA VAL A 123 -5.66 9.82 3.34
C VAL A 123 -5.88 9.81 1.81
N THR A 124 -6.86 9.03 1.36
CA THR A 124 -7.18 8.86 -0.07
C THR A 124 -7.64 10.17 -0.70
N LEU A 125 -8.56 10.89 -0.04
CA LEU A 125 -9.07 12.18 -0.51
C LEU A 125 -7.98 13.25 -0.53
N SER A 126 -7.16 13.33 0.52
CA SER A 126 -6.06 14.30 0.59
C SER A 126 -5.04 14.06 -0.53
N LEU A 127 -4.68 12.81 -0.81
CA LEU A 127 -3.80 12.48 -1.93
C LEU A 127 -4.43 12.89 -3.27
N GLN A 128 -5.71 12.59 -3.49
CA GLN A 128 -6.41 12.97 -4.71
C GLN A 128 -6.44 14.49 -4.91
N MET A 129 -6.82 15.25 -3.87
CA MET A 129 -6.87 16.71 -3.92
C MET A 129 -5.49 17.28 -4.22
N PHE A 130 -4.46 16.78 -3.52
CA PHE A 130 -3.07 17.21 -3.73
C PHE A 130 -2.61 16.95 -5.18
N ILE A 131 -2.77 15.74 -5.69
CA ILE A 131 -2.33 15.39 -7.05
C ILE A 131 -3.04 16.26 -8.09
N ASN A 132 -4.36 16.44 -7.97
CA ASN A 132 -5.13 17.20 -8.96
C ASN A 132 -4.84 18.71 -8.89
N GLU A 133 -4.62 19.27 -7.71
CA GLU A 133 -4.20 20.67 -7.57
C GLU A 133 -2.80 20.90 -8.13
N MET A 134 -1.88 19.97 -7.94
CA MET A 134 -0.49 20.14 -8.39
C MET A 134 -0.35 19.92 -9.91
N LEU A 135 -1.09 18.97 -10.49
CA LEU A 135 -0.94 18.60 -11.90
C LEU A 135 -1.90 19.34 -12.84
N LYS A 136 -3.04 19.83 -12.35
CA LYS A 136 -4.03 20.65 -13.09
C LYS A 136 -4.40 20.07 -14.46
N LEU A 137 -4.55 18.75 -14.54
CA LEU A 137 -4.93 18.08 -15.79
C LEU A 137 -6.40 18.38 -16.14
N VAL A 138 -6.69 18.44 -17.44
CA VAL A 138 -8.06 18.66 -17.96
C VAL A 138 -9.03 17.59 -17.46
N ARG A 139 -8.59 16.33 -17.44
CA ARG A 139 -9.32 15.22 -16.83
C ARG A 139 -8.69 14.91 -15.47
N PRO A 140 -9.44 15.03 -14.36
CA PRO A 140 -8.93 14.71 -13.03
C PRO A 140 -8.41 13.27 -12.93
N ILE A 141 -7.33 13.09 -12.18
CA ILE A 141 -6.77 11.79 -11.84
C ILE A 141 -7.64 11.13 -10.78
N ARG A 142 -8.07 9.90 -11.04
CA ARG A 142 -8.77 9.06 -10.07
C ARG A 142 -7.77 8.43 -9.11
N VAL A 143 -8.16 8.26 -7.85
CA VAL A 143 -7.35 7.54 -6.86
C VAL A 143 -8.10 6.28 -6.45
N ILE A 144 -7.47 5.12 -6.63
CA ILE A 144 -8.05 3.83 -6.24
C ILE A 144 -7.30 3.29 -5.03
N TYR A 145 -8.04 3.04 -3.95
CA TYR A 145 -7.50 2.46 -2.74
C TYR A 145 -7.37 0.93 -2.89
N VAL A 146 -6.24 0.35 -2.50
CA VAL A 146 -5.97 -1.09 -2.56
C VAL A 146 -6.08 -1.75 -1.18
N ALA A 147 -7.15 -2.50 -0.96
CA ALA A 147 -7.40 -3.27 0.26
C ALA A 147 -7.29 -4.78 0.04
N GLY A 148 -6.94 -5.50 1.12
CA GLY A 148 -7.29 -6.91 1.22
C GLY A 148 -8.74 -7.06 1.68
N LEU A 149 -9.32 -8.24 1.46
CA LEU A 149 -10.73 -8.50 1.81
C LEU A 149 -11.06 -8.23 3.28
N ASP A 150 -10.19 -8.63 4.21
CA ASP A 150 -10.39 -8.42 5.65
C ASP A 150 -10.57 -6.94 5.99
N LEU A 151 -9.65 -6.10 5.48
CA LEU A 151 -9.71 -4.65 5.69
C LEU A 151 -10.98 -4.04 5.08
N PHE A 152 -11.44 -4.56 3.94
CA PHE A 152 -12.67 -4.08 3.30
C PHE A 152 -13.92 -4.38 4.11
N ASN A 153 -13.99 -5.57 4.71
CA ASN A 153 -15.11 -5.98 5.54
C ASN A 153 -15.14 -5.23 6.88
N ASP A 154 -13.97 -5.00 7.47
CA ASP A 154 -13.84 -4.36 8.79
C ASP A 154 -13.93 -2.82 8.75
N CYS A 155 -13.62 -2.20 7.60
CA CYS A 155 -13.49 -0.76 7.52
C CYS A 155 -14.72 -0.09 6.87
N HIS A 156 -15.61 0.45 7.71
CA HIS A 156 -16.74 1.27 7.26
C HIS A 156 -16.32 2.48 6.39
N GLY A 157 -15.10 2.99 6.56
CA GLY A 157 -14.55 4.08 5.74
C GLY A 157 -14.42 3.73 4.25
N MET A 158 -14.33 2.44 3.91
CA MET A 158 -14.26 1.98 2.51
C MET A 158 -15.58 2.13 1.77
N LYS A 159 -16.72 2.06 2.49
CA LYS A 159 -18.04 2.36 1.92
C LYS A 159 -18.17 3.84 1.58
N GLY A 160 -17.58 4.73 2.39
CA GLY A 160 -17.54 6.17 2.13
C GLY A 160 -16.73 6.56 0.89
N MET A 161 -15.68 5.81 0.55
CA MET A 161 -14.87 6.09 -0.65
C MET A 161 -15.67 5.97 -1.96
N GLN A 162 -16.68 5.11 -1.99
CA GLN A 162 -17.55 4.92 -3.16
C GLN A 162 -18.44 6.14 -3.47
N GLN A 163 -18.66 7.00 -2.47
CA GLN A 163 -19.49 8.20 -2.63
C GLN A 163 -18.77 9.29 -3.43
N SER A 164 -17.43 9.32 -3.42
CA SER A 164 -16.67 10.26 -4.25
C SER A 164 -16.71 9.81 -5.73
N PRO A 165 -17.00 10.71 -6.69
CA PRO A 165 -16.99 10.36 -8.12
C PRO A 165 -15.62 9.96 -8.66
N TRP A 166 -14.54 10.34 -7.96
CA TRP A 166 -13.16 10.19 -8.43
C TRP A 166 -12.38 9.12 -7.68
N ASN A 167 -12.98 8.46 -6.68
CA ASN A 167 -12.35 7.41 -5.92
C ASN A 167 -12.94 6.04 -6.23
N GLY A 168 -12.09 5.02 -6.10
CA GLY A 168 -12.51 3.64 -6.14
C GLY A 168 -11.80 2.81 -5.09
N VAL A 169 -12.25 1.56 -4.94
CA VAL A 169 -11.61 0.58 -4.08
C VAL A 169 -11.35 -0.68 -4.89
N ALA A 170 -10.09 -1.09 -4.93
CA ALA A 170 -9.69 -2.41 -5.39
C ALA A 170 -9.57 -3.35 -4.18
N VAL A 171 -10.29 -4.46 -4.22
CA VAL A 171 -10.33 -5.48 -3.17
C VAL A 171 -9.62 -6.72 -3.68
N VAL A 172 -8.45 -7.00 -3.11
CA VAL A 172 -7.69 -8.22 -3.37
C VAL A 172 -8.18 -9.30 -2.42
N TYR A 173 -8.71 -10.40 -2.96
CA TYR A 173 -9.22 -11.53 -2.19
C TYR A 173 -8.57 -12.84 -2.61
N ARG A 174 -8.64 -13.85 -1.73
CA ARG A 174 -8.12 -15.20 -1.98
C ARG A 174 -9.27 -16.18 -2.25
N SER A 175 -8.96 -17.31 -2.87
CA SER A 175 -9.93 -18.25 -3.45
C SER A 175 -10.71 -19.08 -2.43
N ASP A 176 -10.31 -19.08 -1.16
CA ASP A 176 -10.86 -19.92 -0.13
C ASP A 176 -12.30 -19.51 0.26
N THR A 177 -13.27 -20.36 -0.10
CA THR A 177 -14.71 -20.37 0.29
C THR A 177 -15.57 -19.13 0.00
N GLN A 178 -15.01 -17.99 -0.39
CA GLN A 178 -15.79 -16.75 -0.55
C GLN A 178 -16.13 -16.38 -1.99
N GLU A 179 -15.77 -17.19 -2.99
CA GLU A 179 -15.94 -16.84 -4.40
C GLU A 179 -17.42 -16.62 -4.79
N HIS A 180 -18.35 -17.39 -4.20
CA HIS A 180 -19.78 -17.15 -4.35
C HIS A 180 -20.19 -15.78 -3.77
N LEU A 181 -19.73 -15.46 -2.56
CA LEU A 181 -20.00 -14.18 -1.90
C LEU A 181 -19.44 -13.01 -2.70
N ILE A 182 -18.24 -13.16 -3.28
CA ILE A 182 -17.64 -12.12 -4.12
C ILE A 182 -18.41 -11.96 -5.43
N LYS A 183 -18.90 -13.04 -6.05
CA LYS A 183 -19.76 -12.95 -7.26
C LYS A 183 -21.07 -12.23 -6.97
N GLU A 184 -21.69 -12.52 -5.83
CA GLU A 184 -22.89 -11.83 -5.36
C GLU A 184 -22.59 -10.36 -5.10
N MET A 185 -21.52 -10.05 -4.36
CA MET A 185 -21.06 -8.68 -4.13
C MET A 185 -20.81 -7.97 -5.47
N HIS A 186 -20.05 -8.57 -6.39
CA HIS A 186 -19.80 -8.06 -7.75
C HIS A 186 -21.10 -7.63 -8.45
N SER A 187 -22.11 -8.49 -8.43
CA SER A 187 -23.41 -8.20 -9.07
C SER A 187 -24.15 -7.02 -8.43
N LEU A 188 -23.89 -6.75 -7.16
CA LEU A 188 -24.48 -5.66 -6.37
C LEU A 188 -23.57 -4.43 -6.27
N THR A 189 -22.36 -4.49 -6.82
CA THR A 189 -21.34 -3.47 -6.59
C THR A 189 -21.44 -2.27 -7.53
N SER A 190 -21.13 -1.10 -6.98
CA SER A 190 -20.93 0.14 -7.73
C SER A 190 -19.76 0.01 -8.72
N GLU A 191 -19.81 0.74 -9.83
CA GLU A 191 -18.74 0.87 -10.85
C GLU A 191 -17.34 1.29 -10.32
N LYS A 192 -17.26 1.58 -9.02
CA LYS A 192 -16.05 2.03 -8.29
C LYS A 192 -15.43 0.95 -7.42
N LEU A 193 -15.99 -0.25 -7.41
CA LEU A 193 -15.46 -1.41 -6.70
C LEU A 193 -14.88 -2.42 -7.68
N TYR A 194 -13.65 -2.82 -7.43
CA TYR A 194 -12.87 -3.67 -8.32
C TYR A 194 -12.36 -4.86 -7.52
N TYR A 195 -12.99 -6.03 -7.61
CA TYR A 195 -12.44 -7.19 -6.93
C TYR A 195 -11.55 -7.96 -7.89
N LEU A 196 -10.38 -8.33 -7.37
CA LEU A 196 -9.41 -9.14 -8.06
C LEU A 196 -9.03 -10.32 -7.18
N ARG A 197 -9.12 -11.50 -7.79
CA ARG A 197 -8.71 -12.74 -7.15
C ARG A 197 -7.19 -12.83 -7.20
N ASP A 198 -6.59 -13.19 -6.07
CA ASP A 198 -5.17 -13.52 -5.99
C ASP A 198 -4.98 -15.03 -6.21
N ASP A 199 -4.72 -15.41 -7.46
CA ASP A 199 -4.50 -16.80 -7.88
C ASP A 199 -3.08 -17.31 -7.58
N SER A 200 -2.20 -16.51 -6.95
CA SER A 200 -0.85 -16.95 -6.63
C SER A 200 -0.80 -18.12 -5.64
N ALA A 201 -1.93 -18.44 -5.00
CA ALA A 201 -2.12 -19.62 -4.15
C ALA A 201 -2.19 -20.95 -4.93
N GLU A 202 -2.46 -20.96 -6.24
CA GLU A 202 -2.60 -22.21 -7.02
C GLU A 202 -1.26 -22.77 -7.54
N ASN A 203 -0.21 -21.95 -7.62
CA ASN A 203 1.05 -22.32 -8.29
C ASN A 203 2.32 -22.18 -7.44
N GLN A 204 2.23 -21.79 -6.17
CA GLN A 204 3.40 -21.71 -5.27
C GLN A 204 3.09 -22.39 -3.94
N THR A 205 4.09 -23.09 -3.39
CA THR A 205 4.07 -23.80 -2.11
C THR A 205 3.29 -23.02 -1.03
N GLU A 206 2.57 -23.74 -0.16
CA GLU A 206 1.67 -23.26 0.91
C GLU A 206 2.21 -22.10 1.80
N THR A 207 3.48 -21.76 1.70
CA THR A 207 4.22 -20.77 2.49
C THR A 207 3.92 -19.29 2.16
N LEU A 208 3.37 -18.95 0.98
CA LEU A 208 2.94 -17.57 0.69
C LEU A 208 1.48 -17.29 1.11
N ASN A 209 0.74 -18.32 1.51
CA ASN A 209 -0.72 -18.26 1.66
C ASN A 209 -1.19 -17.39 2.83
N GLN A 210 -0.33 -17.09 3.79
CA GLN A 210 -0.63 -16.23 4.92
C GLN A 210 0.62 -15.46 5.30
N ILE A 211 0.98 -14.43 4.51
CA ILE A 211 2.03 -13.50 4.92
C ILE A 211 1.38 -12.34 5.67
N SER A 212 1.78 -12.14 6.92
CA SER A 212 1.45 -10.98 7.72
C SER A 212 2.69 -10.42 8.41
N SER A 213 2.66 -9.12 8.72
CA SER A 213 3.70 -8.49 9.53
C SER A 213 3.81 -9.14 10.92
N THR A 214 2.71 -9.64 11.49
CA THR A 214 2.69 -10.31 12.79
C THR A 214 3.51 -11.60 12.76
N GLN A 215 3.36 -12.43 11.73
CA GLN A 215 4.16 -13.64 11.59
C GLN A 215 5.66 -13.32 11.45
N ILE A 216 6.02 -12.27 10.70
CA ILE A 216 7.42 -11.86 10.58
C ILE A 216 8.01 -11.52 11.95
N ARG A 217 7.31 -10.72 12.75
CA ARG A 217 7.78 -10.34 14.09
C ARG A 217 7.90 -11.55 15.02
N GLN A 218 6.92 -12.46 15.01
CA GLN A 218 6.96 -13.69 15.79
C GLN A 218 8.15 -14.58 15.39
N MET A 219 8.36 -14.79 14.10
CA MET A 219 9.49 -15.59 13.60
C MET A 219 10.83 -14.97 13.99
N MET A 220 10.98 -13.65 13.85
CA MET A 220 12.19 -12.95 14.28
C MET A 220 12.44 -13.09 15.79
N LYS A 221 11.40 -12.93 16.62
CA LYS A 221 11.48 -13.10 18.08
C LYS A 221 11.91 -14.52 18.48
N ASN A 222 11.49 -15.51 17.70
CA ASN A 222 11.84 -16.92 17.89
C ASN A 222 13.17 -17.33 17.22
N GLY A 223 13.91 -16.40 16.61
CA GLY A 223 15.16 -16.69 15.89
C GLY A 223 14.97 -17.50 14.61
N GLN A 224 13.76 -17.53 14.05
CA GLN A 224 13.42 -18.27 12.83
C GLN A 224 13.62 -17.40 11.58
N SER A 225 13.98 -18.02 10.45
CA SER A 225 14.12 -17.31 9.17
C SER A 225 12.78 -16.88 8.60
N CYS A 226 12.67 -15.60 8.23
CA CYS A 226 11.49 -15.00 7.60
C CYS A 226 11.80 -14.37 6.22
N GLU A 227 12.90 -14.78 5.57
CA GLU A 227 13.35 -14.27 4.25
C GLU A 227 12.33 -14.52 3.13
N HIS A 228 11.51 -15.56 3.27
CA HIS A 228 10.43 -15.87 2.33
C HIS A 228 9.20 -14.96 2.51
N LEU A 229 9.04 -14.29 3.65
CA LEU A 229 7.89 -13.45 3.95
C LEU A 229 8.11 -11.99 3.56
N THR A 230 9.35 -11.50 3.69
CA THR A 230 9.73 -10.11 3.38
C THR A 230 11.00 -10.07 2.53
N TYR A 231 11.63 -8.90 2.46
CA TYR A 231 12.73 -8.57 1.58
C TYR A 231 14.06 -8.58 2.33
N SER A 232 15.14 -8.96 1.66
CA SER A 232 16.46 -9.02 2.30
C SER A 232 16.90 -7.63 2.77
N SER A 233 16.61 -6.60 1.99
CA SER A 233 16.85 -5.19 2.35
C SER A 233 16.11 -4.77 3.63
N VAL A 234 14.87 -5.23 3.81
CA VAL A 234 14.06 -4.96 5.00
C VAL A 234 14.64 -5.67 6.22
N LEU A 235 15.03 -6.95 6.09
CA LEU A 235 15.64 -7.71 7.19
C LEU A 235 17.00 -7.13 7.61
N ASN A 236 17.81 -6.71 6.66
CA ASN A 236 19.09 -6.06 6.94
C ASN A 236 18.88 -4.73 7.67
N TYR A 237 17.89 -3.94 7.26
CA TYR A 237 17.54 -2.69 7.94
C TYR A 237 17.04 -2.93 9.37
N LEU A 238 16.19 -3.94 9.58
CA LEU A 238 15.71 -4.32 10.92
C LEU A 238 16.87 -4.73 11.84
N LYS A 239 17.83 -5.52 11.35
CA LYS A 239 19.02 -5.89 12.12
C LYS A 239 19.84 -4.66 12.51
N MET A 240 20.02 -3.71 11.59
CA MET A 240 20.75 -2.46 11.84
C MET A 240 20.12 -1.64 12.97
N ILE A 241 18.80 -1.39 12.91
CA ILE A 241 18.13 -0.59 13.96
C ILE A 241 18.10 -1.30 15.31
N SER A 242 18.05 -2.65 15.34
CA SER A 242 18.17 -3.40 16.59
C SER A 242 19.53 -3.18 17.25
N ILE A 243 20.63 -3.24 16.48
CA ILE A 243 21.99 -3.03 16.98
C ILE A 243 22.18 -1.61 17.53
N GLU A 244 21.66 -0.60 16.84
CA GLU A 244 21.71 0.80 17.27
C GLU A 244 21.01 1.01 18.62
N ASN A 245 19.82 0.42 18.79
CA ASN A 245 19.07 0.49 20.04
C ASN A 245 19.79 -0.21 21.20
N PHE A 246 20.41 -1.37 20.96
CA PHE A 246 21.21 -2.06 21.99
C PHE A 246 22.43 -1.23 22.42
N SER A 247 23.09 -0.57 21.46
CA SER A 247 24.26 0.26 21.74
C SER A 247 23.90 1.47 22.60
N GLN A 248 22.76 2.11 22.34
CA GLN A 248 22.27 3.25 23.13
C GLN A 248 21.94 2.87 24.59
N VAL A 249 21.33 1.70 24.82
CA VAL A 249 21.02 1.19 26.17
C VAL A 249 22.28 0.78 26.93
N SER A 250 23.30 0.26 26.24
CA SER A 250 24.58 -0.11 26.88
C SER A 250 25.47 1.09 27.25
N SER A 251 25.16 2.28 26.74
CA SER A 251 25.88 3.53 26.99
C SER A 251 25.21 4.47 27.99
N SER A 252 24.06 4.09 28.54
CA SER A 252 23.28 4.81 29.56
C SER A 252 23.32 4.10 30.91
#